data_AF-A0A4U5NEM7-F1
#
_entry.id   AF-A0A4U5NEM7-F1
#
_cell.length_a   1.000
_cell.length_b   1.000
_cell.length_c   1.000
_cell.angle_alpha   90.00
_cell.angle_beta   90.00
_cell.angle_gamma   90.00
#
_symmetry.space_group_name_H-M   'P 1'
#
loop_
_entity.id
_entity.type
_entity.pdbx_description
1 polymer ?
#
loop_
_entity_poly.entity_id
_entity_poly.type
_entity_poly.pdbx_seq_one_letter_code
_entity_poly.pdbx_strand_id
1 'polypeptide(L)'
;MKLLVFLVAFGLVAVSSVAAENPFEVLRKAVCNSCNDLVTKAEAAHGDGSWIQAHISDSCDLFSSVSIVRKVCRYDLKKVSPALERSVQHQMKPEDACEKALPEFNCQVQ
;
A
#
# COMPACT_ATOMS: atom_id res chain seq x y z
N MET A 1 22.95 41.54 40.35
CA MET A 1 22.25 40.74 41.38
C MET A 1 20.76 40.83 41.14
N LYS A 2 20.17 39.67 40.81
CA LYS A 2 18.92 39.14 41.37
C LYS A 2 17.57 39.78 40.95
N LEU A 3 16.68 38.85 40.56
CA LEU A 3 15.23 38.93 40.31
C LEU A 3 14.76 39.33 38.91
N LEU A 4 15.00 38.44 37.93
CA LEU A 4 14.00 38.14 36.90
C LEU A 4 13.06 37.08 37.48
N VAL A 5 11.92 37.55 37.98
CA VAL A 5 10.83 36.74 38.52
C VAL A 5 10.09 36.10 37.35
N PHE A 6 10.32 34.79 37.20
CA PHE A 6 9.32 33.73 37.09
C PHE A 6 8.03 33.96 36.27
N LEU A 7 7.77 32.96 35.43
CA LEU A 7 6.47 32.52 34.89
C LEU A 7 5.95 33.26 33.66
N VAL A 8 6.70 33.18 32.55
CA VAL A 8 6.03 33.01 31.25
C VAL A 8 5.45 31.60 31.27
N ALA A 9 4.12 31.55 31.40
CA ALA A 9 3.31 30.36 31.36
C ALA A 9 3.72 29.46 30.19
N PHE A 10 4.39 28.36 30.50
CA PHE A 10 4.43 27.16 29.68
C PHE A 10 2.99 26.66 29.54
N GLY A 11 2.31 27.15 28.51
CA GLY A 11 0.90 26.86 28.30
C GLY A 11 0.52 26.74 26.84
N LEU A 12 1.46 26.41 25.95
CA LEU A 12 1.18 26.14 24.54
C LEU A 12 2.14 25.09 24.00
N VAL A 13 1.93 23.84 24.40
CA VAL A 13 2.00 22.75 23.41
C VAL A 13 0.80 21.88 23.72
N ALA A 14 -0.35 22.25 23.17
CA ALA A 14 -1.38 21.26 22.90
C ALA A 14 -0.66 20.15 22.14
N VAL A 15 -0.47 19.01 22.80
CA VAL A 15 -0.06 17.77 22.15
C VAL A 15 -1.22 17.48 21.21
N SER A 16 -1.16 18.06 20.01
CA SER A 16 -2.02 17.65 18.92
C SER A 16 -1.72 16.18 18.75
N SER A 17 -2.65 15.34 19.21
CA SER A 17 -2.68 13.92 18.97
C SER A 17 -2.62 13.72 17.46
N VAL A 18 -1.42 13.70 16.90
CA VAL A 18 -1.16 13.00 15.65
C VAL A 18 -1.51 11.57 15.99
N ALA A 19 -2.74 11.18 15.67
CA ALA A 19 -3.14 9.80 15.62
C ALA A 19 -2.07 9.11 14.77
N ALA A 20 -1.16 8.40 15.44
CA ALA A 20 -0.12 7.67 14.76
C ALA A 20 -0.85 6.59 13.95
N GLU A 21 -1.06 6.86 12.66
CA GLU A 21 -1.55 5.84 11.74
C GLU A 21 -0.60 4.66 11.90
N ASN A 22 -1.15 3.49 12.25
CA ASN A 22 -0.34 2.31 12.47
C ASN A 22 0.52 2.09 11.21
N PRO A 23 1.85 1.99 11.30
CA PRO A 23 2.71 1.88 10.11
C PRO A 23 2.36 0.63 9.27
N PHE A 24 1.73 -0.36 9.89
CA PHE A 24 1.17 -1.53 9.23
C PHE A 24 -0.07 -1.21 8.38
N GLU A 25 -0.96 -0.31 8.82
CA GLU A 25 -2.11 0.17 8.05
C GLU A 25 -1.67 0.87 6.75
N VAL A 26 -0.64 1.71 6.85
CA VAL A 26 -0.07 2.41 5.68
C VAL A 26 0.51 1.43 4.69
N LEU A 27 1.29 0.44 5.17
CA LEU A 27 1.86 -0.62 4.32
C LEU A 27 0.77 -1.46 3.64
N ARG A 28 -0.24 -1.86 4.42
CA ARG A 28 -1.40 -2.62 3.96
C ARG A 28 -2.11 -1.88 2.83
N LYS A 29 -2.42 -0.60 3.05
CA LYS A 29 -3.09 0.25 2.07
C LYS A 29 -2.28 0.39 0.78
N ALA A 30 -0.99 0.61 0.93
CA ALA A 30 -0.02 0.67 -0.16
C ALA A 30 -0.03 -0.59 -1.04
N VAL A 31 0.14 -1.77 -0.44
CA VAL A 31 0.22 -3.04 -1.18
C VAL A 31 -1.09 -3.34 -1.90
N CYS A 32 -2.23 -3.20 -1.22
CA CYS A 32 -3.54 -3.44 -1.81
C CYS A 32 -3.86 -2.45 -2.95
N ASN A 33 -3.54 -1.15 -2.79
CA ASN A 33 -3.72 -0.17 -3.87
C ASN A 33 -2.87 -0.51 -5.09
N SER A 34 -1.63 -0.95 -4.87
CA SER A 34 -0.74 -1.34 -5.96
C SER A 34 -1.23 -2.60 -6.67
N CYS A 35 -1.78 -3.55 -5.92
CA CYS A 35 -2.42 -4.73 -6.49
C CYS A 35 -3.64 -4.35 -7.35
N ASN A 36 -4.56 -3.53 -6.80
CA ASN A 36 -5.76 -3.10 -7.52
C ASN A 36 -5.42 -2.34 -8.79
N ASP A 37 -4.46 -1.42 -8.73
CA ASP A 37 -3.96 -0.69 -9.90
C ASP A 37 -3.36 -1.62 -10.96
N LEU A 38 -2.57 -2.61 -10.53
CA LEU A 38 -1.96 -3.59 -11.43
C LEU A 38 -3.02 -4.47 -12.13
N VAL A 39 -4.03 -4.95 -11.41
CA VAL A 39 -5.12 -5.76 -11.98
C VAL A 39 -5.97 -4.92 -12.94
N THR A 40 -6.35 -3.69 -12.54
CA THR A 40 -7.14 -2.78 -13.38
C THR A 40 -6.44 -2.47 -14.69
N LYS A 41 -5.12 -2.23 -14.65
CA LYS A 41 -4.33 -1.98 -15.86
C LYS A 41 -4.17 -3.23 -16.73
N ALA A 42 -4.03 -4.40 -16.13
CA ALA A 42 -4.00 -5.67 -16.86
C ALA A 42 -5.32 -5.95 -17.59
N GLU A 43 -6.46 -5.66 -16.95
CA GLU A 43 -7.78 -5.74 -17.58
C GLU A 43 -7.91 -4.76 -18.76
N ALA A 44 -7.46 -3.51 -18.57
CA ALA A 44 -7.44 -2.50 -19.64
C ALA A 44 -6.51 -2.86 -20.81
N ALA A 45 -5.44 -3.62 -20.54
CA ALA A 45 -4.50 -4.12 -21.54
C ALA A 45 -4.99 -5.40 -22.26
N HIS A 46 -6.32 -5.55 -22.44
CA HIS A 46 -7.00 -6.68 -23.11
C HIS A 46 -6.98 -8.02 -22.34
N GLY A 47 -6.84 -7.99 -21.01
CA GLY A 47 -6.96 -9.20 -20.19
C GLY A 47 -5.79 -10.17 -20.35
N ASP A 48 -4.66 -9.70 -20.88
CA ASP A 48 -3.45 -10.48 -20.92
C ASP A 48 -2.85 -10.55 -19.52
N GLY A 49 -3.06 -11.67 -18.84
CA GLY A 49 -2.46 -11.91 -17.53
C GLY A 49 -0.93 -11.68 -17.55
N SER A 50 -0.24 -12.00 -18.65
CA SER A 50 1.21 -11.82 -18.72
C SER A 50 1.66 -10.36 -18.57
N TRP A 51 0.75 -9.40 -18.77
CA TRP A 51 0.97 -7.98 -18.50
C TRP A 51 1.34 -7.72 -17.03
N ILE A 52 0.74 -8.46 -16.09
CA ILE A 52 0.98 -8.30 -14.65
C ILE A 52 2.47 -8.48 -14.34
N GLN A 53 3.06 -9.61 -14.73
CA GLN A 53 4.46 -9.90 -14.41
C GLN A 53 5.42 -8.84 -14.97
N ALA A 54 5.15 -8.32 -16.16
CA ALA A 54 5.97 -7.30 -16.79
C ALA A 54 5.94 -5.95 -16.02
N HIS A 55 4.85 -5.65 -15.31
CA HIS A 55 4.62 -4.33 -14.70
C HIS A 55 4.65 -4.31 -13.16
N ILE A 56 4.90 -5.43 -12.49
CA ILE A 56 5.04 -5.48 -11.02
C ILE A 56 6.07 -4.48 -10.50
N SER A 57 7.21 -4.33 -11.18
CA SER A 57 8.23 -3.36 -10.74
C SER A 57 7.67 -1.95 -10.75
N ASP A 58 7.01 -1.56 -11.83
CA ASP A 58 6.48 -0.20 -11.99
C ASP A 58 5.38 0.09 -10.98
N SER A 59 4.48 -0.87 -10.73
CA SER A 59 3.45 -0.73 -9.69
C SER A 59 4.03 -0.59 -8.28
N CYS A 60 5.14 -1.26 -7.98
CA CYS A 60 5.80 -1.15 -6.67
C CYS A 60 6.77 0.04 -6.54
N ASP A 61 7.09 0.73 -7.63
CA ASP A 61 8.01 1.87 -7.64
C ASP A 61 7.41 3.13 -6.99
N LEU A 62 6.09 3.13 -6.77
CA LEU A 62 5.38 4.07 -5.89
C LEU A 62 5.97 4.08 -4.46
N PHE A 63 6.63 3.00 -4.02
CA PHE A 63 7.30 2.88 -2.72
C PHE A 63 8.80 3.14 -2.77
N SER A 64 9.30 3.81 -3.81
CA SER A 64 10.73 4.12 -4.00
C SER A 64 11.38 4.82 -2.79
N SER A 65 10.62 5.59 -2.01
CA SER A 65 11.09 6.24 -0.78
C SER A 65 11.41 5.28 0.36
N VAL A 66 10.83 4.06 0.36
CA VAL A 66 11.01 3.05 1.40
C VAL A 66 11.42 1.73 0.76
N SER A 67 12.74 1.52 0.62
CA SER A 67 13.30 0.37 -0.12
C SER A 67 12.80 -1.00 0.36
N ILE A 68 12.50 -1.14 1.65
CA ILE A 68 11.97 -2.37 2.25
C ILE A 68 10.54 -2.62 1.73
N VAL A 69 9.68 -1.61 1.74
CA VAL A 69 8.30 -1.72 1.25
C VAL A 69 8.28 -2.05 -0.24
N ARG A 70 9.14 -1.41 -1.03
CA ARG A 70 9.31 -1.71 -2.46
C ARG A 70 9.73 -3.16 -2.70
N LYS A 71 10.61 -3.72 -1.87
CA LYS A 71 11.02 -5.12 -1.96
C LYS A 71 9.89 -6.08 -1.59
N VAL A 72 9.18 -5.80 -0.50
CA VAL A 72 8.04 -6.60 -0.02
C VAL A 72 6.94 -6.62 -1.08
N CYS A 73 6.52 -5.44 -1.57
CA CYS A 73 5.55 -5.33 -2.66
C CYS A 73 5.94 -6.17 -3.87
N ARG A 74 7.18 -6.07 -4.36
CA ARG A 74 7.61 -6.85 -5.53
C ARG A 74 7.64 -8.34 -5.27
N TYR A 75 8.08 -8.75 -4.08
CA TYR A 75 8.14 -10.15 -3.70
C TYR A 75 6.74 -10.75 -3.63
N ASP A 76 5.83 -10.09 -2.92
CA ASP A 76 4.46 -10.58 -2.73
C ASP A 76 3.68 -10.58 -4.05
N LEU A 77 3.71 -9.47 -4.81
CA LEU A 77 3.04 -9.40 -6.11
C LEU A 77 3.60 -10.42 -7.10
N LYS A 78 4.92 -10.67 -7.11
CA LYS A 78 5.50 -11.71 -7.97
C LYS A 78 5.03 -13.10 -7.57
N LYS A 79 4.99 -13.40 -6.27
CA LYS A 79 4.51 -14.69 -5.74
C LYS A 79 3.06 -14.94 -6.12
N VAL A 80 2.21 -13.92 -6.08
CA VAL A 80 0.77 -14.06 -6.33
C VAL A 80 0.36 -13.75 -7.77
N SER A 81 1.29 -13.29 -8.61
CA SER A 81 1.02 -12.95 -10.01
C SER A 81 0.26 -14.03 -10.79
N PRO A 82 0.55 -15.36 -10.68
CA PRO A 82 -0.21 -16.35 -11.43
C PRO A 82 -1.67 -16.49 -10.96
N ALA A 83 -1.97 -16.11 -9.72
CA ALA A 83 -3.34 -16.03 -9.22
C ALA A 83 -4.05 -14.79 -9.79
N LEU A 84 -3.38 -13.64 -9.77
CA LEU A 84 -3.91 -12.39 -10.34
C LEU A 84 -4.15 -12.51 -11.86
N GLU A 85 -3.24 -13.16 -12.58
CA GLU A 85 -3.37 -13.45 -14.01
C GLU A 85 -4.65 -14.21 -14.33
N ARG A 86 -4.93 -15.26 -13.53
CA ARG A 86 -6.16 -16.03 -13.66
C ARG A 86 -7.38 -15.18 -13.30
N SER A 87 -7.29 -14.33 -12.28
CA SER A 87 -8.37 -13.43 -11.92
C SER A 87 -8.71 -12.46 -13.04
N VAL A 88 -7.72 -11.87 -13.70
CA VAL A 88 -7.89 -11.01 -14.88
C VAL A 88 -8.56 -11.77 -16.03
N GLN A 89 -8.08 -12.99 -16.34
CA GLN A 89 -8.67 -13.82 -17.39
C GLN A 89 -10.14 -14.18 -17.13
N HIS A 90 -10.55 -14.25 -15.85
CA HIS A 90 -11.92 -14.53 -15.45
C HIS A 90 -12.73 -13.25 -15.17
N GLN A 91 -12.19 -12.06 -15.48
CA GLN A 91 -12.84 -10.76 -15.24
C GLN A 91 -13.32 -10.59 -13.79
N MET A 92 -12.54 -11.10 -12.84
CA MET A 92 -12.79 -10.89 -11.42
C MET A 92 -12.48 -9.44 -11.09
N LYS A 93 -13.36 -8.78 -10.33
CA LYS A 93 -13.13 -7.41 -9.88
C LYS A 93 -11.73 -7.28 -9.23
N PRO A 94 -10.99 -6.19 -9.50
CA PRO A 94 -9.65 -5.99 -8.95
C PRO A 94 -9.56 -6.21 -7.43
N GLU A 95 -10.52 -5.66 -6.68
CA GLU A 95 -10.58 -5.79 -5.21
C GLU A 95 -10.68 -7.24 -4.76
N ASP A 96 -11.56 -8.03 -5.39
CA ASP A 96 -11.75 -9.45 -5.09
C ASP A 96 -10.53 -10.28 -5.50
N ALA A 97 -9.90 -9.93 -6.63
CA ALA A 97 -8.69 -10.57 -7.12
C ALA A 97 -7.53 -10.37 -6.13
N CYS A 98 -7.38 -9.15 -5.62
CA CYS A 98 -6.34 -8.78 -4.68
C CYS A 98 -6.58 -9.36 -3.29
N GLU A 99 -7.82 -9.37 -2.79
CA GLU A 99 -8.17 -10.03 -1.53
C GLU A 99 -7.84 -11.52 -1.58
N LYS A 100 -8.24 -12.20 -2.67
CA LYS A 100 -7.98 -13.63 -2.85
C LYS A 100 -6.49 -13.94 -2.97
N ALA A 101 -5.71 -13.05 -3.57
CA ALA A 101 -4.29 -13.21 -3.79
C ALA A 101 -3.46 -12.86 -2.53
N LEU A 102 -3.90 -11.88 -1.75
CA LEU A 102 -3.18 -11.28 -0.61
C LEU A 102 -4.04 -11.31 0.67
N PRO A 103 -4.49 -12.49 1.15
CA PRO A 103 -5.38 -12.58 2.30
C PRO A 103 -4.74 -12.10 3.60
N GLU A 104 -3.41 -12.11 3.67
CA GLU A 104 -2.62 -11.59 4.80
C GLU A 104 -2.70 -10.07 4.95
N PHE A 105 -3.10 -9.36 3.88
CA PHE A 105 -3.25 -7.91 3.87
C PHE A 105 -4.69 -7.45 4.06
N ASN A 106 -5.72 -8.30 3.95
CA ASN A 106 -7.14 -7.93 4.17
C ASN A 106 -7.52 -6.60 3.47
N CYS A 107 -7.54 -6.63 2.15
CA CYS A 107 -7.73 -5.50 1.26
C CYS A 107 -9.18 -4.98 1.19
N GLN A 108 -10.17 -5.67 1.77
CA GLN A 108 -11.59 -5.25 1.74
C GLN A 108 -11.97 -4.11 2.71
N VAL A 109 -11.09 -3.74 3.65
CA VAL A 109 -11.39 -2.71 4.67
C VAL A 109 -10.76 -1.35 4.29
N GLN A 110 -10.92 -0.93 3.04
CA GLN A 110 -10.36 0.33 2.53
C GLN A 110 -11.42 1.36 2.15
#